data_AF-A0A9X0CVK5-F1
#
_entry.id   AF-A0A9X0CVK5-F1
#
_cell.length_a   1.000
_cell.length_b   1.000
_cell.length_c   1.000
_cell.angle_alpha   90.00
_cell.angle_beta   90.00
_cell.angle_gamma   90.00
#
_symmetry.space_group_name_H-M   'P 1'
#
loop_
_entity.id
_entity.type
_entity.pdbx_description
1 polymer ?
#
loop_
_entity_poly.entity_id
_entity_poly.type
_entity_poly.pdbx_seq_one_letter_code
_entity_poly.pdbx_strand_id
1 'polypeptide(L)'
;MVGALALPMYIYIVYAFSYSPSNYKSLVIFQHVYTVVDVFTGLASVFTLASIALERLYGVLYPIRYRWKDKRVYFIAIIAVWAISATASIAYILSTRGLLRLLPEATFTYYLTVISVLSVLVICAAYVVVALRIHFWNKTKMEMAVSKQEKRLATALFIVTVVFVLTWSPFHIMNILVNFTKSFLNNIPVDLVFFGKLLHYSNSLANPAIYSLKIPEFRLAIRSMLCKNWVRETRV
;
A
#
# COMPACT_ATOMS: atom_id res chain seq x y z
N MET A 1 -4.08 -0.09 8.35
CA MET A 1 -5.27 -0.95 8.12
C MET A 1 -4.88 -2.41 7.98
N VAL A 2 -3.99 -2.74 7.04
CA VAL A 2 -3.46 -4.12 6.85
C VAL A 2 -2.98 -4.77 8.16
N GLY A 3 -2.05 -4.14 8.89
CA GLY A 3 -1.55 -4.68 10.16
C GLY A 3 -2.56 -4.73 11.33
N ALA A 4 -3.67 -3.98 11.25
CA ALA A 4 -4.67 -3.94 12.32
C ALA A 4 -5.84 -4.90 12.10
N LEU A 5 -6.12 -5.27 10.84
CA LEU A 5 -7.27 -6.11 10.47
C LEU A 5 -6.82 -7.41 9.78
N ALA A 6 -6.15 -7.30 8.63
CA ALA A 6 -5.79 -8.46 7.82
C ALA A 6 -4.78 -9.38 8.53
N LEU A 7 -3.79 -8.82 9.21
CA LEU A 7 -2.75 -9.59 9.91
C LEU A 7 -3.32 -10.44 11.07
N PRO A 8 -4.09 -9.89 12.04
CA PRO A 8 -4.72 -10.71 13.07
C PRO A 8 -5.64 -11.80 12.53
N MET A 9 -6.41 -11.50 11.47
CA MET A 9 -7.27 -12.49 10.82
C MET A 9 -6.45 -13.63 10.19
N TYR A 10 -5.33 -13.31 9.54
CA TYR A 10 -4.44 -14.32 8.96
C TYR A 10 -3.83 -15.22 10.04
N ILE A 11 -3.34 -14.64 11.14
CA ILE A 11 -2.79 -15.39 12.28
C ILE A 11 -3.83 -16.36 12.85
N TYR A 12 -5.08 -15.90 13.02
CA TYR A 12 -6.17 -16.74 13.48
C TYR A 12 -6.45 -17.91 12.52
N ILE A 13 -6.50 -17.67 11.21
CA ILE A 13 -6.74 -18.71 10.20
C ILE A 13 -5.65 -19.80 10.29
N VAL A 14 -4.39 -19.40 10.35
CA VAL A 14 -3.24 -20.30 10.45
C VAL A 14 -3.31 -21.15 11.72
N TYR A 15 -3.60 -20.51 12.86
CA TYR A 15 -3.77 -21.20 14.14
C TYR A 15 -4.95 -22.18 14.09
N ALA A 16 -6.10 -21.75 13.60
CA ALA A 16 -7.32 -22.56 13.56
C ALA A 16 -7.18 -23.79 12.65
N PHE A 17 -6.53 -23.66 11.49
CA PHE A 17 -6.24 -24.81 10.61
C PHE A 17 -5.25 -25.80 11.24
N SER A 18 -4.31 -25.31 12.05
CA SER A 18 -3.27 -26.15 12.66
C SER A 18 -3.77 -26.91 13.90
N TYR A 19 -4.68 -26.30 14.69
CA TYR A 19 -5.01 -26.79 16.04
C TYR A 19 -6.50 -27.05 16.30
N SER A 20 -7.42 -26.57 15.46
CA SER A 20 -8.88 -26.70 15.72
C SER A 20 -9.70 -27.06 14.47
N PRO A 21 -9.49 -28.25 13.86
CA PRO A 21 -10.15 -28.65 12.62
C PRO A 21 -11.65 -28.96 12.75
N SER A 22 -12.20 -29.05 13.97
CA SER A 22 -13.60 -29.43 14.23
C SER A 22 -14.66 -28.47 13.67
N ASN A 23 -14.29 -27.22 13.34
CA ASN A 23 -15.20 -26.17 12.83
C ASN A 23 -14.89 -25.74 11.39
N TYR A 24 -14.59 -26.68 10.50
CA TYR A 24 -14.17 -26.41 9.12
C TYR A 24 -15.10 -25.45 8.35
N LYS A 25 -16.44 -25.60 8.46
CA LYS A 25 -17.40 -24.72 7.76
C LYS A 25 -17.29 -23.25 8.20
N SER A 26 -17.18 -23.00 9.50
CA SER A 26 -17.04 -21.64 10.03
C SER A 26 -15.70 -21.04 9.62
N LEU A 27 -14.64 -21.85 9.62
CA LEU A 27 -13.29 -21.44 9.23
C LEU A 27 -13.22 -21.03 7.74
N VAL A 28 -13.88 -21.77 6.85
CA VAL A 28 -13.97 -21.42 5.42
C VAL A 28 -14.69 -20.09 5.21
N ILE A 29 -15.79 -19.84 5.93
CA ILE A 29 -16.50 -18.55 5.88
C ILE A 29 -15.58 -17.42 6.36
N PHE A 30 -14.88 -17.62 7.47
CA PHE A 30 -13.93 -16.64 8.00
C PHE A 30 -12.79 -16.36 7.02
N GLN A 31 -12.27 -17.39 6.35
CA GLN A 31 -11.26 -17.25 5.30
C GLN A 31 -11.76 -16.39 4.14
N HIS A 32 -13.01 -16.54 3.71
CA HIS A 32 -13.59 -15.68 2.66
C HIS A 32 -13.67 -14.21 3.11
N VAL A 33 -14.08 -13.96 4.36
CA VAL A 33 -14.12 -12.60 4.91
C VAL A 33 -12.71 -12.01 4.97
N TYR A 34 -11.73 -12.80 5.43
CA TYR A 34 -10.32 -12.42 5.43
C TYR A 34 -9.84 -12.06 4.03
N THR A 35 -10.09 -12.87 3.01
CA THR A 35 -9.62 -12.58 1.64
C THR A 35 -10.19 -11.27 1.11
N VAL A 36 -11.46 -10.95 1.40
CA VAL A 36 -12.07 -9.66 1.05
C VAL A 36 -11.34 -8.51 1.75
N VAL A 37 -11.10 -8.63 3.06
CA VAL A 37 -10.37 -7.60 3.82
C VAL A 37 -8.92 -7.45 3.31
N ASP A 38 -8.24 -8.55 2.99
CA ASP A 38 -6.86 -8.56 2.49
C ASP A 38 -6.76 -7.88 1.13
N VAL A 39 -7.66 -8.24 0.18
CA VAL A 39 -7.73 -7.62 -1.15
C VAL A 39 -8.07 -6.14 -1.05
N PHE A 40 -9.09 -5.78 -0.28
CA PHE A 40 -9.49 -4.39 -0.08
C PHE A 40 -8.34 -3.54 0.47
N THR A 41 -7.74 -3.97 1.58
CA THR A 41 -6.69 -3.21 2.26
C THR A 41 -5.40 -3.14 1.44
N GLY A 42 -5.11 -4.19 0.67
CA GLY A 42 -4.01 -4.22 -0.28
C GLY A 42 -4.19 -3.19 -1.41
N LEU A 43 -5.32 -3.24 -2.12
CA LEU A 43 -5.62 -2.32 -3.22
C LEU A 43 -5.66 -0.86 -2.75
N ALA A 44 -6.28 -0.61 -1.59
CA ALA A 44 -6.31 0.72 -1.00
C ALA A 44 -4.89 1.25 -0.72
N SER A 45 -3.98 0.39 -0.26
CA SER A 45 -2.58 0.77 -0.05
C SER A 45 -1.87 1.12 -1.36
N VAL A 46 -1.98 0.28 -2.39
CA VAL A 46 -1.35 0.50 -3.71
C VAL A 46 -1.85 1.80 -4.33
N PHE A 47 -3.17 1.99 -4.39
CA PHE A 47 -3.79 3.16 -5.02
C PHE A 47 -3.53 4.44 -4.23
N THR A 48 -3.39 4.36 -2.91
CA THR A 48 -2.97 5.51 -2.10
C THR A 48 -1.55 5.93 -2.47
N LEU A 49 -0.60 4.98 -2.58
CA LEU A 49 0.76 5.29 -3.00
C LEU A 49 0.85 5.81 -4.44
N ALA A 50 0.05 5.26 -5.36
CA ALA A 50 -0.09 5.75 -6.72
C ALA A 50 -0.61 7.19 -6.74
N SER A 51 -1.63 7.48 -5.96
CA SER A 51 -2.22 8.80 -5.85
C SER A 51 -1.22 9.82 -5.29
N ILE A 52 -0.45 9.44 -4.26
CA ILE A 52 0.61 10.29 -3.70
C ILE A 52 1.72 10.52 -4.74
N ALA A 53 2.14 9.49 -5.47
CA ALA A 53 3.17 9.62 -6.50
C ALA A 53 2.74 10.56 -7.64
N LEU A 54 1.49 10.43 -8.10
CA LEU A 54 0.91 11.29 -9.14
C LEU A 54 0.72 12.73 -8.65
N GLU A 55 0.34 12.92 -7.39
CA GLU A 55 0.27 14.25 -6.77
C GLU A 55 1.65 14.93 -6.79
N ARG A 56 2.71 14.20 -6.40
CA ARG A 56 4.09 14.72 -6.41
C ARG A 56 4.57 15.03 -7.81
N LEU A 57 4.30 14.15 -8.77
CA LEU A 57 4.60 14.38 -10.18
C LEU A 57 3.91 15.66 -10.68
N TYR A 58 2.62 15.81 -10.39
CA TYR A 58 1.86 16.99 -10.77
C TYR A 58 2.39 18.26 -10.11
N GLY A 59 2.76 18.21 -8.83
CA GLY A 59 3.34 19.35 -8.10
C GLY A 59 4.66 19.83 -8.70
N VAL A 60 5.51 18.91 -9.16
CA VAL A 60 6.79 19.23 -9.80
C VAL A 60 6.61 19.71 -11.24
N LEU A 61 5.64 19.17 -11.99
CA LEU A 61 5.37 19.58 -13.37
C LEU A 61 4.61 20.90 -13.47
N TYR A 62 3.74 21.21 -12.50
CA TYR A 62 2.85 22.38 -12.52
C TYR A 62 2.86 23.13 -11.18
N PRO A 63 4.00 23.71 -10.75
CA PRO A 63 4.16 24.31 -9.42
C PRO A 63 3.15 25.43 -9.13
N ILE A 64 2.84 26.27 -10.12
CA ILE A 64 1.91 27.40 -9.98
C ILE A 64 0.48 26.92 -9.73
N ARG A 65 0.03 25.84 -10.38
CA ARG A 65 -1.33 25.29 -10.21
C ARG A 65 -1.46 24.44 -8.94
N TYR A 66 -0.37 23.79 -8.51
CA TYR A 66 -0.36 22.96 -7.31
C TYR A 66 -0.59 23.77 -6.03
N ARG A 67 -0.10 25.01 -5.99
CA ARG A 67 -0.18 25.92 -4.84
C ARG A 67 -1.61 26.31 -4.40
N TRP A 68 -2.63 26.03 -5.23
CA TRP A 68 -4.02 26.45 -5.00
C TRP A 68 -5.00 25.28 -4.78
N LYS A 69 -4.54 24.05 -4.50
CA LYS A 69 -5.46 22.93 -4.28
C LYS A 69 -6.14 23.00 -2.90
N ASP A 70 -7.46 23.02 -2.92
CA ASP A 70 -8.29 22.95 -1.72
C ASP A 70 -8.23 21.55 -1.08
N LYS A 71 -8.40 21.50 0.24
CA LYS A 71 -8.49 20.27 1.04
C LYS A 71 -9.56 19.32 0.51
N ARG A 72 -10.63 19.86 -0.09
CA ARG A 72 -11.72 19.10 -0.74
C ARG A 72 -11.21 18.10 -1.77
N VAL A 73 -10.19 18.46 -2.56
CA VAL A 73 -9.64 17.57 -3.60
C VAL A 73 -9.00 16.33 -2.98
N TYR A 74 -8.30 16.49 -1.85
CA TYR A 74 -7.69 15.37 -1.14
C TYR A 74 -8.74 14.45 -0.51
N PHE A 75 -9.79 15.03 0.10
CA PHE A 75 -10.91 14.24 0.62
C PHE A 75 -11.60 13.42 -0.47
N ILE A 76 -11.90 14.02 -1.62
CA ILE A 76 -12.50 13.33 -2.77
C ILE A 76 -11.57 12.22 -3.28
N ALA A 77 -10.27 12.49 -3.41
CA ALA A 77 -9.30 11.49 -3.86
C ALA A 77 -9.22 10.28 -2.91
N ILE A 78 -9.20 10.51 -1.59
CA ILE A 78 -9.20 9.44 -0.58
C ILE A 78 -10.49 8.62 -0.70
N ILE A 79 -11.66 9.25 -0.77
CA ILE A 79 -12.94 8.54 -0.92
C ILE A 79 -12.96 7.73 -2.22
N ALA A 80 -12.47 8.28 -3.32
CA ALA A 80 -12.39 7.58 -4.60
C ALA A 80 -11.48 6.35 -4.52
N VAL A 81 -10.29 6.47 -3.93
CA VAL A 81 -9.37 5.34 -3.74
C VAL A 81 -10.02 4.22 -2.92
N TRP A 82 -10.73 4.57 -1.85
CA TRP A 82 -11.43 3.61 -1.01
C TRP A 82 -12.60 2.96 -1.74
N ALA A 83 -13.41 3.74 -2.45
CA ALA A 83 -14.53 3.25 -3.24
C ALA A 83 -14.06 2.27 -4.31
N ILE A 84 -13.04 2.63 -5.11
CA ILE A 84 -12.49 1.76 -6.16
C ILE A 84 -11.96 0.45 -5.57
N SER A 85 -11.24 0.52 -4.44
CA SER A 85 -10.70 -0.66 -3.75
C SER A 85 -11.82 -1.57 -3.22
N ALA A 86 -12.88 -0.98 -2.65
CA ALA A 86 -14.04 -1.71 -2.15
C ALA A 86 -14.79 -2.37 -3.30
N THR A 87 -15.04 -1.66 -4.40
CA THR A 87 -15.69 -2.19 -5.59
C THR A 87 -14.91 -3.37 -6.17
N ALA A 88 -13.59 -3.25 -6.31
CA ALA A 88 -12.75 -4.33 -6.80
C ALA A 88 -12.78 -5.57 -5.87
N SER A 89 -12.74 -5.35 -4.56
CA SER A 89 -12.83 -6.43 -3.57
C SER A 89 -14.21 -7.11 -3.53
N ILE A 90 -15.29 -6.35 -3.72
CA ILE A 90 -16.66 -6.87 -3.81
C ILE A 90 -16.84 -7.67 -5.10
N ALA A 91 -16.33 -7.16 -6.22
CA ALA A 91 -16.38 -7.87 -7.50
C ALA A 91 -15.62 -9.21 -7.44
N TYR A 92 -14.48 -9.27 -6.74
CA TYR A 92 -13.74 -10.51 -6.50
C TYR A 92 -14.60 -11.57 -5.79
N ILE A 93 -15.25 -11.21 -4.68
CA ILE A 93 -16.07 -12.18 -3.93
C ILE A 93 -17.33 -12.58 -4.69
N LEU A 94 -17.96 -11.66 -5.41
CA LEU A 94 -19.15 -11.98 -6.22
C LEU A 94 -18.80 -12.93 -7.37
N SER A 95 -17.61 -12.79 -7.98
CA SER A 95 -17.07 -13.74 -8.96
C SER A 95 -16.80 -15.10 -8.32
N THR A 96 -16.11 -15.14 -7.17
CA THR A 96 -15.80 -16.38 -6.42
C THR A 96 -17.06 -17.15 -6.00
N ARG A 97 -18.14 -16.43 -5.68
CA ARG A 97 -19.44 -17.02 -5.30
C ARG A 97 -20.30 -17.42 -6.51
N GLY A 98 -19.84 -17.16 -7.74
CA GLY A 98 -20.58 -17.45 -8.97
C GLY A 98 -21.80 -16.54 -9.22
N LEU A 99 -21.97 -15.46 -8.44
CA LEU A 99 -23.02 -14.46 -8.64
C LEU A 99 -22.68 -13.53 -9.81
N LEU A 100 -21.40 -13.26 -10.02
CA LEU A 100 -20.89 -12.47 -11.14
C LEU A 100 -20.20 -13.41 -12.13
N ARG A 101 -20.96 -13.92 -13.11
CA ARG A 101 -20.46 -14.86 -14.12
C ARG A 101 -19.69 -14.20 -15.27
N LEU A 102 -19.23 -12.96 -15.09
CA LEU A 102 -18.51 -12.23 -16.14
C LEU A 102 -17.15 -12.87 -16.45
N LEU A 103 -16.43 -13.35 -15.44
CA LEU A 103 -15.09 -13.92 -15.57
C LEU A 103 -14.84 -15.07 -14.58
N PRO A 104 -14.02 -16.08 -14.93
CA PRO A 104 -13.51 -17.08 -13.99
C PRO A 104 -12.69 -16.46 -12.85
N GLU A 105 -12.68 -17.09 -11.67
CA GLU A 105 -11.97 -16.60 -10.46
C GLU A 105 -10.47 -16.34 -10.70
N ALA A 106 -9.80 -17.27 -11.40
CA ALA A 106 -8.39 -17.13 -11.76
C ALA A 106 -8.15 -15.89 -12.64
N THR A 107 -9.07 -15.60 -13.56
CA THR A 107 -8.99 -14.43 -14.43
C THR A 107 -9.16 -13.13 -13.64
N PHE A 108 -10.04 -13.10 -12.63
CA PHE A 108 -10.20 -11.94 -11.76
C PHE A 108 -8.93 -11.69 -10.92
N THR A 109 -8.38 -12.75 -10.33
CA THR A 109 -7.12 -12.70 -9.56
C THR A 109 -5.96 -12.21 -10.43
N TYR A 110 -5.90 -12.66 -11.69
CA TYR A 110 -4.96 -12.17 -12.69
C TYR A 110 -5.12 -10.66 -12.94
N TYR A 111 -6.33 -10.18 -13.21
CA TYR A 111 -6.58 -8.75 -13.42
C TYR A 111 -6.20 -7.89 -12.22
N LEU A 112 -6.52 -8.31 -11.00
CA LEU A 112 -6.10 -7.61 -9.79
C LEU A 112 -4.58 -7.53 -9.66
N THR A 113 -3.89 -8.62 -10.00
CA THR A 113 -2.43 -8.69 -9.99
C THR A 113 -1.84 -7.72 -11.03
N VAL A 114 -2.37 -7.73 -12.26
CA VAL A 114 -1.94 -6.83 -13.33
C VAL A 114 -2.16 -5.37 -12.95
N ILE A 115 -3.35 -5.00 -12.44
CA ILE A 115 -3.65 -3.63 -12.00
C ILE A 115 -2.68 -3.17 -10.91
N SER A 116 -2.36 -4.05 -9.96
CA SER A 116 -1.41 -3.73 -8.87
C SER A 116 0.01 -3.52 -9.41
N VAL A 117 0.47 -4.38 -10.33
CA VAL A 117 1.79 -4.26 -10.98
C VAL A 117 1.86 -2.99 -11.82
N LEU A 118 0.84 -2.69 -12.63
CA LEU A 118 0.76 -1.45 -13.42
C LEU A 118 0.80 -0.21 -12.52
N SER A 119 0.10 -0.24 -11.39
CA SER A 119 0.14 0.86 -10.41
C SER A 119 1.55 1.06 -9.86
N VAL A 120 2.28 -0.02 -9.54
CA VAL A 120 3.69 0.05 -9.12
C VAL A 120 4.58 0.65 -10.23
N LEU A 121 4.38 0.24 -11.49
CA LEU A 121 5.14 0.81 -12.60
C LEU A 121 4.90 2.31 -12.76
N VAL A 122 3.63 2.75 -12.65
CA VAL A 122 3.26 4.18 -12.66
C VAL A 122 3.93 4.91 -11.51
N ILE A 123 3.93 4.34 -10.31
CA ILE A 123 4.60 4.93 -9.14
C ILE A 123 6.10 5.09 -9.41
N CYS A 124 6.78 4.04 -9.88
CA CYS A 124 8.21 4.06 -10.19
C CYS A 124 8.53 5.13 -11.25
N ALA A 125 7.77 5.16 -12.35
CA ALA A 125 7.94 6.15 -13.41
C ALA A 125 7.73 7.58 -12.89
N ALA A 126 6.69 7.82 -12.08
CA ALA A 126 6.42 9.13 -11.49
C ALA A 126 7.59 9.60 -10.62
N TYR A 127 8.14 8.74 -9.76
CA TYR A 127 9.28 9.12 -8.91
C TYR A 127 10.57 9.30 -9.69
N VAL A 128 10.82 8.52 -10.76
CA VAL A 128 11.97 8.74 -11.65
C VAL A 128 11.87 10.12 -12.28
N VAL A 129 10.71 10.51 -12.81
CA VAL A 129 10.50 11.84 -13.39
C VAL A 129 10.68 12.94 -12.34
N VAL A 130 10.14 12.77 -11.13
CA VAL A 130 10.34 13.70 -10.02
C VAL A 130 11.82 13.83 -9.67
N ALA A 131 12.56 12.73 -9.57
CA ALA A 131 13.99 12.73 -9.23
C ALA A 131 14.83 13.43 -10.32
N LEU A 132 14.56 13.14 -11.59
CA LEU A 132 15.21 13.80 -12.72
C LEU A 132 14.94 15.30 -12.70
N ARG A 133 13.68 15.70 -12.54
CA ARG A 133 13.30 17.12 -12.47
C ARG A 133 13.98 17.83 -11.32
N ILE A 134 14.00 17.25 -10.12
CA ILE A 134 14.70 17.82 -8.96
C ILE A 134 16.20 17.94 -9.25
N HIS A 135 16.82 16.93 -9.86
CA HIS A 135 18.26 16.94 -10.18
C HIS A 135 18.62 18.04 -11.19
N PHE A 136 17.85 18.15 -12.28
CA PHE A 136 18.09 19.16 -13.32
C PHE A 136 17.74 20.59 -12.85
N TRP A 137 16.67 20.77 -12.06
CA TRP A 137 16.30 22.08 -11.51
C TRP A 137 17.35 22.60 -10.52
N ASN A 138 18.02 21.71 -9.78
CA ASN A 138 19.05 22.10 -8.83
C ASN A 138 20.30 22.73 -9.48
N LYS A 139 20.46 22.64 -10.81
CA LYS A 139 21.51 23.35 -11.55
C LYS A 139 21.18 24.82 -11.81
N THR A 140 19.92 25.23 -11.72
CA THR A 140 19.47 26.63 -11.84
C THR A 140 19.18 27.18 -10.44
N LYS A 141 20.01 28.13 -9.97
CA LYS A 141 20.07 28.64 -8.59
C LYS A 141 18.74 29.17 -8.01
N MET A 142 18.68 29.15 -6.66
CA MET A 142 18.01 30.12 -5.76
C MET A 142 16.64 29.73 -5.14
N GLU A 143 16.58 28.66 -4.31
CA GLU A 143 15.48 28.45 -3.33
C GLU A 143 15.83 27.36 -2.28
N MET A 144 16.96 27.50 -1.56
CA MET A 144 17.57 26.38 -0.81
C MET A 144 16.77 25.83 0.39
N ALA A 145 15.87 26.60 1.02
CA ALA A 145 15.14 26.16 2.22
C ALA A 145 13.84 25.40 1.89
N VAL A 146 12.97 25.97 1.04
CA VAL A 146 11.74 25.32 0.53
C VAL A 146 12.11 24.03 -0.24
N SER A 147 13.17 24.09 -1.05
CA SER A 147 13.72 22.92 -1.74
C SER A 147 14.19 21.81 -0.80
N LYS A 148 14.73 22.13 0.40
CA LYS A 148 15.26 21.10 1.31
C LYS A 148 14.15 20.29 1.98
N GLN A 149 13.05 20.93 2.36
CA GLN A 149 11.89 20.23 2.92
C GLN A 149 11.20 19.38 1.85
N GLU A 150 11.00 19.94 0.65
CA GLU A 150 10.43 19.20 -0.48
C GLU A 150 11.30 18.00 -0.90
N LYS A 151 12.63 18.16 -0.96
CA LYS A 151 13.57 17.05 -1.20
C LYS A 151 13.49 15.97 -0.14
N ARG A 152 13.41 16.34 1.13
CA ARG A 152 13.26 15.37 2.24
C ARG A 152 11.96 14.59 2.11
N LEU A 153 10.85 15.28 1.83
CA LEU A 153 9.54 14.65 1.62
C LEU A 153 9.56 13.73 0.41
N ALA A 154 10.07 14.19 -0.74
CA ALA A 154 10.21 13.38 -1.95
C ALA A 154 11.10 12.15 -1.72
N THR A 155 12.20 12.29 -0.98
CA THR A 155 13.09 11.18 -0.60
C THR A 155 12.37 10.18 0.32
N ALA A 156 11.62 10.67 1.32
CA ALA A 156 10.85 9.80 2.21
C ALA A 156 9.83 8.96 1.42
N LEU A 157 9.10 9.61 0.52
CA LEU A 157 8.08 8.98 -0.31
C LEU A 157 8.68 8.00 -1.33
N PHE A 158 9.86 8.31 -1.88
CA PHE A 158 10.63 7.36 -2.71
C PHE A 158 11.05 6.12 -1.91
N ILE A 159 11.56 6.29 -0.69
CA ILE A 159 11.94 5.16 0.18
C ILE A 159 10.71 4.30 0.52
N VAL A 160 9.58 4.92 0.89
CA VAL A 160 8.31 4.23 1.12
C VAL A 160 7.93 3.37 -0.08
N THR A 161 8.08 3.92 -1.28
CA THR A 161 7.80 3.21 -2.54
C THR A 161 8.73 2.02 -2.76
N VAL A 162 10.03 2.21 -2.58
CA VAL A 162 11.00 1.10 -2.76
C VAL A 162 10.71 -0.02 -1.76
N VAL A 163 10.45 0.33 -0.50
CA VAL A 163 10.08 -0.65 0.53
C VAL A 163 8.76 -1.34 0.18
N PHE A 164 7.78 -0.61 -0.33
CA PHE A 164 6.53 -1.18 -0.84
C PHE A 164 6.78 -2.24 -1.92
N VAL A 165 7.57 -1.90 -2.95
CA VAL A 165 7.89 -2.83 -4.05
C VAL A 165 8.60 -4.06 -3.52
N LEU A 166 9.63 -3.91 -2.68
CA LEU A 166 10.40 -5.04 -2.16
C LEU A 166 9.54 -5.97 -1.28
N THR A 167 8.70 -5.41 -0.42
CA THR A 167 7.85 -6.18 0.49
C THR A 167 6.68 -6.87 -0.21
N TRP A 168 6.19 -6.32 -1.32
CA TRP A 168 5.08 -6.89 -2.10
C TRP A 168 5.53 -7.84 -3.21
N SER A 169 6.76 -7.71 -3.71
CA SER A 169 7.28 -8.51 -4.82
C SER A 169 7.12 -10.02 -4.62
N PRO A 170 7.47 -10.61 -3.46
CA PRO A 170 7.31 -12.06 -3.26
C PRO A 170 5.87 -12.51 -3.42
N PHE A 171 4.91 -11.74 -2.89
CA PHE A 171 3.49 -12.05 -3.01
C PHE A 171 3.00 -11.95 -4.46
N HIS A 172 3.40 -10.91 -5.20
CA HIS A 172 3.06 -10.79 -6.62
C HIS A 172 3.68 -11.89 -7.47
N ILE A 173 4.95 -12.23 -7.25
CA ILE A 173 5.63 -13.31 -7.96
C ILE A 173 4.91 -14.64 -7.72
N MET A 174 4.55 -14.95 -6.47
CA MET A 174 3.78 -16.17 -6.15
C MET A 174 2.43 -16.18 -6.88
N ASN A 175 1.68 -15.09 -6.87
CA ASN A 175 0.38 -15.02 -7.57
C ASN A 175 0.53 -15.17 -9.09
N ILE A 176 1.58 -14.60 -9.69
CA ILE A 176 1.87 -14.76 -11.12
C ILE A 176 2.19 -16.23 -11.40
N LEU A 177 3.11 -16.84 -10.66
CA LEU A 177 3.50 -18.24 -10.85
C LEU A 177 2.31 -19.21 -10.69
N VAL A 178 1.45 -18.99 -9.70
CA VAL A 178 0.22 -19.77 -9.49
C VAL A 178 -0.73 -19.66 -10.69
N ASN A 179 -0.92 -18.47 -11.24
CA ASN A 179 -1.85 -18.25 -12.35
C ASN A 179 -1.33 -18.83 -13.67
N PHE A 180 -0.03 -18.74 -13.94
CA PHE A 180 0.57 -19.22 -15.19
C PHE A 180 1.02 -20.68 -15.13
N THR A 181 1.26 -21.22 -13.93
CA THR A 181 1.81 -22.57 -13.75
C THR A 181 1.00 -23.30 -12.68
N LYS A 182 -0.07 -23.99 -13.10
CA LYS A 182 -0.93 -24.76 -12.19
C LYS A 182 -0.17 -25.83 -11.39
N SER A 183 0.95 -26.36 -11.92
CA SER A 183 1.80 -27.30 -11.18
C SER A 183 2.53 -26.66 -10.00
N PHE A 184 2.68 -25.33 -9.99
CA PHE A 184 3.29 -24.59 -8.88
C PHE A 184 2.38 -24.58 -7.65
N LEU A 185 1.05 -24.54 -7.82
CA LEU A 185 0.09 -24.61 -6.71
C LEU A 185 0.34 -25.79 -5.75
N ASN A 186 0.69 -26.95 -6.31
CA ASN A 186 0.87 -28.18 -5.53
C ASN A 186 2.24 -28.29 -4.87
N ASN A 187 3.21 -27.46 -5.28
CA ASN A 187 4.62 -27.57 -4.88
C ASN A 187 5.14 -26.33 -4.14
N ILE A 188 4.29 -25.32 -3.87
CA ILE A 188 4.71 -24.15 -3.10
C ILE A 188 4.99 -24.58 -1.65
N PRO A 189 6.21 -24.38 -1.13
CA PRO A 189 6.49 -24.58 0.28
C PRO A 189 5.65 -23.63 1.12
N VAL A 190 5.02 -24.15 2.16
CA VAL A 190 4.19 -23.37 3.08
C VAL A 190 4.99 -22.22 3.71
N ASP A 191 6.27 -22.45 4.03
CA ASP A 191 7.19 -21.43 4.55
C ASP A 191 7.37 -20.24 3.60
N LEU A 192 7.35 -20.48 2.28
CA LEU A 192 7.46 -19.42 1.28
C LEU A 192 6.20 -18.54 1.27
N VAL A 193 5.02 -19.14 1.44
CA VAL A 193 3.75 -18.40 1.58
C VAL A 193 3.78 -17.54 2.84
N PHE A 194 4.22 -18.11 3.96
CA PHE A 194 4.35 -17.39 5.22
C PHE A 194 5.32 -16.23 5.12
N PHE A 195 6.50 -16.47 4.55
CA PHE A 195 7.51 -15.44 4.35
C PHE A 195 6.99 -14.31 3.45
N GLY A 196 6.32 -14.65 2.34
CA GLY A 196 5.70 -13.67 1.46
C GLY A 196 4.60 -12.85 2.14
N LYS A 197 3.74 -13.49 2.96
CA LYS A 197 2.71 -12.79 3.74
C LYS A 197 3.31 -11.93 4.85
N LEU A 198 4.36 -12.39 5.51
CA LEU A 198 5.09 -11.63 6.53
C LEU A 198 5.69 -10.34 5.94
N LEU A 199 6.36 -10.46 4.79
CA LEU A 199 6.92 -9.30 4.09
C LEU A 199 5.80 -8.35 3.65
N HIS A 200 4.74 -8.86 3.02
CA HIS A 200 3.60 -8.06 2.60
C HIS A 200 3.00 -7.26 3.77
N TYR A 201 2.79 -7.88 4.93
CA TYR A 201 2.20 -7.20 6.09
C TYR A 201 3.15 -6.21 6.77
N SER A 202 4.45 -6.49 6.74
CA SER A 202 5.50 -5.60 7.27
C SER A 202 5.51 -4.23 6.58
N ASN A 203 5.09 -4.14 5.32
CA ASN A 203 4.93 -2.87 4.59
C ASN A 203 4.09 -1.84 5.37
N SER A 204 3.03 -2.30 6.06
CA SER A 204 2.15 -1.40 6.80
C SER A 204 2.82 -0.76 8.03
N LEU A 205 3.78 -1.45 8.65
CA LEU A 205 4.61 -0.95 9.74
C LEU A 205 5.74 -0.05 9.24
N ALA A 206 6.28 -0.35 8.06
CA ALA A 206 7.36 0.42 7.46
C ALA A 206 6.97 1.89 7.22
N ASN A 207 5.72 2.15 6.83
CA ASN A 207 5.24 3.49 6.52
C ASN A 207 5.41 4.50 7.68
N PRO A 208 4.81 4.30 8.88
CA PRO A 208 5.06 5.16 10.04
C PRO A 208 6.55 5.25 10.45
N ALA A 209 7.29 4.14 10.36
CA ALA A 209 8.71 4.13 10.70
C ALA A 209 9.52 5.04 9.77
N ILE A 210 9.30 4.96 8.45
CA ILE A 210 9.98 5.81 7.47
C ILE A 210 9.59 7.28 7.67
N TYR A 211 8.31 7.57 7.89
CA TYR A 211 7.86 8.95 8.15
C TYR A 211 8.47 9.53 9.42
N SER A 212 8.54 8.77 10.52
CA SER A 212 9.16 9.24 11.77
C SER A 212 10.66 9.47 11.66
N LEU A 213 11.35 8.73 10.78
CA LEU A 213 12.79 8.93 10.53
C LEU A 213 13.08 10.10 9.59
N LYS A 214 12.22 10.35 8.60
CA LYS A 214 12.49 11.29 7.49
C LYS A 214 11.73 12.62 7.56
N ILE A 215 10.60 12.67 8.26
CA ILE A 215 9.75 13.87 8.39
C ILE A 215 9.84 14.36 9.85
N PRO A 216 10.62 15.43 10.12
CA PRO A 216 10.81 15.96 11.47
C PRO A 216 9.49 16.32 12.16
N GLU A 217 8.54 16.90 11.43
CA GLU A 217 7.24 17.31 11.95
C GLU A 217 6.42 16.10 12.42
N PHE A 218 6.45 15.00 11.66
CA PHE A 218 5.80 13.74 12.02
C PHE A 218 6.45 13.11 13.26
N ARG A 219 7.78 13.15 13.35
CA ARG A 219 8.53 12.69 14.53
C ARG A 219 8.18 13.49 15.79
N LEU A 220 8.09 14.82 15.66
CA LEU A 220 7.72 15.71 16.76
C LEU A 220 6.28 15.43 17.21
N ALA A 221 5.35 15.21 16.27
CA ALA A 221 3.98 14.82 16.59
C ALA A 221 3.89 13.47 17.32
N ILE A 222 4.65 12.45 16.89
CA ILE A 222 4.71 11.16 17.61
C ILE A 222 5.29 11.35 19.02
N ARG A 223 6.38 12.14 19.14
CA ARG A 223 6.98 12.43 20.45
C ARG A 223 6.04 13.19 21.37
N SER A 224 5.25 14.14 20.87
CA SER A 224 4.29 14.87 21.72
C SER A 224 3.11 14.00 22.14
N MET A 225 2.68 13.06 21.29
CA MET A 225 1.65 12.07 21.65
C MET A 225 2.14 11.07 22.70
N LEU A 226 3.39 10.60 22.60
CA LEU A 226 3.96 9.59 23.50
C LEU A 226 4.54 10.20 24.79
N CYS A 227 5.11 11.41 24.71
CA CYS A 227 5.68 12.14 25.85
C CYS A 227 4.79 13.33 26.21
N LYS A 228 3.87 13.12 27.16
CA LYS A 228 2.94 14.15 27.68
C LYS A 228 3.62 15.44 28.20
N ASN A 229 4.93 15.42 28.46
CA ASN A 229 5.66 16.53 29.08
C ASN A 229 6.20 17.57 28.08
N TRP A 230 6.25 17.28 26.77
CA TRP A 230 6.89 18.18 25.80
C TRP A 230 6.05 19.43 25.45
N VAL A 231 4.73 19.38 25.66
CA VAL A 231 3.79 20.47 25.32
C VAL A 231 3.89 21.67 26.30
N ARG A 232 4.52 21.50 27.47
CA ARG A 232 4.68 22.59 28.45
C ARG A 232 5.84 23.55 28.11
N GLU A 233 6.81 23.13 27.31
CA GLU A 233 8.07 23.88 27.16
C GLU A 233 8.08 24.84 25.95
N THR A 234 7.05 24.78 25.09
CA THR A 234 6.91 25.68 23.92
C THR A 234 5.83 26.75 24.12
N ARG A 235 5.36 26.97 25.36
CA ARG A 235 4.28 27.93 25.67
C ARG A 235 4.65 28.92 26.79
N VAL A 236 5.94 29.13 27.03
CA VAL A 236 6.48 30.15 27.94
C VAL A 236 7.35 31.11 27.15
#